data_AF-A0A494VQ22-F1
#
_entry.id   AF-A0A494VQ22-F1
#
_cell.length_a   1.000
_cell.length_b   1.000
_cell.length_c   1.000
_cell.angle_alpha   90.00
_cell.angle_beta   90.00
_cell.angle_gamma   90.00
#
_symmetry.space_group_name_H-M   'P 1'
#
loop_
_entity.id
_entity.type
_entity.pdbx_description
1 polymer ?
#
loop_
_entity_poly.entity_id
_entity_poly.type
_entity_poly.pdbx_seq_one_letter_code
_entity_poly.pdbx_strand_id
1 'polypeptide(L)'
;MILSIPETRVCEGRETRYPVTNFNPVLWIKTDNATYSVINIDGFIVTAENAVNGLFKKLEYREETPDEDITLENITQLISENELRLIMQLSGVLQCRFFTFLWPENYPIGYDPADEIIHSFSFADTETGVTIATHKKLNLSAMQEGIKRLRRRSFDRPKNMKAATSNLECYLANETQNPWPGDIDAMIYSHATGRFEAIIEFKTHNADKPIENEAFGNYPEDWRRFDVLFDLVDNFDARLGYRPKLLFIVWGTNGTSANHANIKIDLIERGRVINTLLFPRPPYNVFSDGLFNFLMQIINAA
;
A
#
# COMPACT_ATOMS: atom_id res chain seq x y z
N MET A 1 -2.44 24.61 -4.45
CA MET A 1 -1.78 23.36 -4.88
C MET A 1 -2.65 22.24 -4.41
N ILE A 2 -3.11 21.46 -5.36
CA ILE A 2 -4.07 20.40 -5.11
C ILE A 2 -3.30 19.10 -5.02
N LEU A 3 -3.29 18.49 -3.84
CA LEU A 3 -2.78 17.13 -3.68
C LEU A 3 -3.92 16.13 -3.94
N SER A 4 -3.56 14.94 -4.40
CA SER A 4 -4.49 13.82 -4.58
C SER A 4 -3.85 12.49 -4.21
N ILE A 5 -4.69 11.52 -3.84
CA ILE A 5 -4.27 10.11 -3.74
C ILE A 5 -4.19 9.57 -5.19
N PRO A 6 -3.08 8.91 -5.58
CA PRO A 6 -2.93 8.46 -6.96
C PRO A 6 -3.96 7.40 -7.35
N GLU A 7 -4.60 7.58 -8.50
CA GLU A 7 -5.61 6.65 -9.03
C GLU A 7 -5.01 5.62 -9.99
N THR A 8 -5.57 4.40 -9.95
CA THR A 8 -5.16 3.32 -10.84
C THR A 8 -5.45 3.69 -12.30
N ARG A 9 -4.45 3.56 -13.16
CA ARG A 9 -4.53 3.86 -14.59
C ARG A 9 -3.81 2.82 -15.43
N VAL A 10 -4.21 2.71 -16.69
CA VAL A 10 -3.51 1.85 -17.67
C VAL A 10 -2.20 2.54 -18.06
N CYS A 11 -1.10 1.79 -18.06
CA CYS A 11 0.19 2.32 -18.45
C CYS A 11 0.23 2.69 -19.94
N GLU A 12 0.99 3.73 -20.30
CA GLU A 12 1.11 4.19 -21.68
C GLU A 12 1.51 3.05 -22.64
N GLY A 13 0.81 2.95 -23.77
CA GLY A 13 1.03 1.89 -24.77
C GLY A 13 0.69 0.47 -24.31
N ARG A 14 0.00 0.29 -23.17
CA ARG A 14 -0.46 -1.00 -22.68
C ARG A 14 -1.98 -1.15 -22.80
N GLU A 15 -2.42 -2.40 -22.79
CA GLU A 15 -3.83 -2.77 -22.74
C GLU A 15 -4.11 -3.77 -21.61
N THR A 16 -5.22 -3.56 -20.92
CA THR A 16 -5.73 -4.46 -19.88
C THR A 16 -6.88 -5.28 -20.44
N ARG A 17 -6.95 -6.56 -20.05
CA ARG A 17 -8.04 -7.45 -20.48
C ARG A 17 -9.38 -7.02 -19.88
N TYR A 18 -9.33 -6.48 -18.66
CA TYR A 18 -10.48 -5.98 -17.92
C TYR A 18 -10.25 -4.50 -17.62
N PRO A 19 -11.32 -3.67 -17.63
CA PRO A 19 -11.21 -2.26 -17.28
C PRO A 19 -10.62 -2.08 -15.88
N VAL A 20 -9.81 -1.03 -15.74
CA VAL A 20 -9.37 -0.58 -14.42
C VAL A 20 -10.57 0.03 -13.68
N THR A 21 -10.71 -0.25 -12.39
CA THR A 21 -11.81 0.26 -11.58
C THR A 21 -11.31 1.22 -10.52
N ASN A 22 -12.10 2.23 -10.20
CA ASN A 22 -11.85 3.14 -9.07
C ASN A 22 -12.41 2.60 -7.75
N PHE A 23 -12.62 1.28 -7.66
CA PHE A 23 -13.04 0.63 -6.43
C PHE A 23 -11.83 0.38 -5.54
N ASN A 24 -11.88 0.88 -4.31
CA ASN A 24 -10.86 0.73 -3.30
C ASN A 24 -11.43 -0.10 -2.13
N PRO A 25 -11.09 -1.39 -2.03
CA PRO A 25 -11.62 -2.27 -0.98
C PRO A 25 -11.09 -1.90 0.41
N VAL A 26 -10.00 -1.14 0.52
CA VAL A 26 -9.50 -0.63 1.80
C VAL A 26 -10.56 0.26 2.46
N LEU A 27 -11.37 0.99 1.68
CA LEU A 27 -12.45 1.83 2.22
C LEU A 27 -13.53 1.04 2.95
N TRP A 28 -13.65 -0.27 2.72
CA TRP A 28 -14.57 -1.12 3.49
C TRP A 28 -14.19 -1.23 4.97
N ILE A 29 -12.91 -1.03 5.28
CA ILE A 29 -12.34 -1.24 6.62
C ILE A 29 -11.59 -0.02 7.15
N LYS A 30 -11.37 1.01 6.32
CA LYS A 30 -10.65 2.24 6.70
C LYS A 30 -11.41 2.93 7.84
N THR A 31 -10.79 2.99 9.00
CA THR A 31 -11.34 3.66 10.19
C THR A 31 -10.21 4.28 10.99
N ASP A 32 -10.54 5.32 11.73
CA ASP A 32 -9.67 5.94 12.74
C ASP A 32 -10.53 6.29 13.95
N ASN A 33 -10.70 5.34 14.86
CA ASN A 33 -11.58 5.46 16.02
C ASN A 33 -10.81 5.19 17.32
N ALA A 34 -11.50 5.30 18.45
CA ALA A 34 -10.88 5.16 19.77
C ALA A 34 -10.27 3.78 20.05
N THR A 35 -10.68 2.74 19.32
CA THR A 35 -10.21 1.36 19.53
C THR A 35 -9.20 0.93 18.48
N TYR A 36 -9.45 1.29 17.22
CA TYR A 36 -8.63 0.86 16.09
C TYR A 36 -8.38 1.99 15.09
N SER A 37 -7.19 1.93 14.48
CA SER A 37 -6.89 2.69 13.27
C SER A 37 -6.44 1.74 12.16
N VAL A 38 -6.84 2.04 10.93
CA VAL A 38 -6.42 1.29 9.74
C VAL A 38 -5.61 2.20 8.84
N ILE A 39 -4.37 1.83 8.60
CA ILE A 39 -3.43 2.58 7.76
C ILE A 39 -3.05 1.78 6.52
N ASN A 40 -2.60 2.45 5.46
CA ASN A 40 -2.07 1.79 4.26
C ASN A 40 -0.65 2.28 3.97
N ILE A 41 0.20 1.37 3.49
CA ILE A 41 1.58 1.69 3.11
C ILE A 41 1.69 1.55 1.60
N ASP A 42 1.98 2.65 0.92
CA ASP A 42 1.95 2.68 -0.55
C ASP A 42 3.21 2.08 -1.19
N GLY A 43 4.23 1.78 -0.37
CA GLY A 43 5.45 1.11 -0.77
C GLY A 43 6.27 0.65 0.43
N PHE A 44 6.90 -0.51 0.36
CA PHE A 44 7.91 -0.98 1.32
C PHE A 44 9.00 -1.81 0.65
N ILE A 45 10.21 -1.78 1.21
CA ILE A 45 11.36 -2.55 0.70
C ILE A 45 11.82 -3.54 1.76
N VAL A 46 11.86 -4.82 1.37
CA VAL A 46 12.55 -5.90 2.07
C VAL A 46 13.83 -6.26 1.30
N THR A 47 14.97 -6.34 1.99
CA THR A 47 16.24 -6.77 1.38
C THR A 47 16.36 -8.28 1.28
N ALA A 48 17.38 -8.77 0.59
CA ALA A 48 17.68 -10.20 0.52
C ALA A 48 18.02 -10.82 1.90
N GLU A 49 18.41 -10.00 2.87
CA GLU A 49 18.67 -10.41 4.25
C GLU A 49 17.41 -10.36 5.13
N ASN A 50 16.23 -10.25 4.53
CA ASN A 50 14.95 -10.11 5.22
C ASN A 50 14.90 -8.88 6.17
N ALA A 51 15.53 -7.78 5.78
CA ALA A 51 15.45 -6.52 6.51
C ALA A 51 14.50 -5.55 5.80
N VAL A 52 13.52 -4.99 6.52
CA VAL A 52 12.75 -3.86 6.01
C VAL A 52 13.61 -2.60 6.06
N ASN A 53 13.85 -1.96 4.91
CA ASN A 53 14.75 -0.79 4.80
C ASN A 53 14.03 0.52 4.50
N GLY A 54 12.79 0.48 4.04
CA GLY A 54 12.02 1.68 3.75
C GLY A 54 10.52 1.43 3.73
N LEU A 55 9.77 2.41 4.21
CA LEU A 55 8.33 2.56 4.06
C LEU A 55 8.05 3.86 3.31
N PHE A 56 7.01 3.84 2.48
CA PHE A 56 6.69 4.92 1.57
C PHE A 56 5.20 5.22 1.60
N LYS A 57 4.89 6.51 1.57
CA LYS A 57 3.62 7.03 1.09
C LYS A 57 3.85 7.79 -0.21
N LYS A 58 2.82 7.86 -1.04
CA LYS A 58 2.86 8.60 -2.30
C LYS A 58 1.59 9.42 -2.48
N LEU A 59 1.75 10.62 -2.99
CA LEU A 59 0.66 11.48 -3.44
C LEU A 59 1.02 12.04 -4.82
N GLU A 60 0.00 12.50 -5.52
CA GLU A 60 0.18 13.31 -6.73
C GLU A 60 -0.19 14.76 -6.44
N TYR A 61 0.36 15.68 -7.22
CA TYR A 61 0.01 17.09 -7.12
C TYR A 61 -0.32 17.71 -8.48
N ARG A 62 -1.14 18.74 -8.43
CA ARG A 62 -1.39 19.68 -9.52
C ARG A 62 -1.14 21.09 -9.00
N GLU A 63 -0.23 21.78 -9.67
CA GLU A 63 0.05 23.19 -9.40
C GLU A 63 -1.10 24.05 -9.96
N GLU A 64 -1.62 24.94 -9.10
CA GLU A 64 -2.55 25.99 -9.55
C GLU A 64 -1.77 27.27 -9.86
N THR A 65 -0.70 27.51 -9.10
CA THR A 65 0.29 28.54 -9.33
C THR A 65 1.69 27.93 -9.40
N PRO A 66 2.56 28.39 -10.31
CA PRO A 66 3.95 27.93 -10.37
C PRO A 66 4.67 28.12 -9.03
N ASP A 67 5.49 27.14 -8.66
CA ASP A 67 6.36 27.17 -7.47
C ASP A 67 5.61 27.33 -6.12
N GLU A 68 4.35 26.91 -6.06
CA GLU A 68 3.62 26.87 -4.80
C GLU A 68 4.26 25.90 -3.80
N ASP A 69 4.36 26.30 -2.53
CA ASP A 69 4.95 25.47 -1.48
C ASP A 69 3.99 24.33 -1.06
N ILE A 70 4.55 23.13 -0.89
CA ILE A 70 3.83 22.01 -0.26
C ILE A 70 4.00 22.13 1.25
N THR A 71 2.90 22.38 1.96
CA THR A 71 2.89 22.46 3.43
C THR A 71 2.48 21.13 4.07
N LEU A 72 2.72 21.00 5.38
CA LEU A 72 2.21 19.87 6.16
C LEU A 72 0.68 19.80 6.11
N GLU A 73 0.00 20.95 6.14
CA GLU A 73 -1.46 21.01 6.06
C GLU A 73 -1.99 20.39 4.76
N ASN A 74 -1.32 20.65 3.63
CA ASN A 74 -1.70 20.01 2.36
C ASN A 74 -1.60 18.49 2.45
N ILE A 75 -0.54 17.97 3.07
CA ILE A 75 -0.34 16.52 3.24
C ILE A 75 -1.39 15.94 4.21
N THR A 76 -1.66 16.62 5.32
CA THR A 76 -2.56 16.11 6.36
C THR A 76 -4.04 16.15 6.00
N GLN A 77 -4.41 16.89 4.95
CA GLN A 77 -5.73 16.81 4.33
C GLN A 77 -5.98 15.45 3.65
N LEU A 78 -4.93 14.71 3.26
CA LEU A 78 -5.05 13.41 2.59
C LEU A 78 -4.56 12.25 3.43
N ILE A 79 -3.55 12.47 4.27
CA ILE A 79 -2.98 11.46 5.18
C ILE A 79 -3.12 12.00 6.60
N SER A 80 -4.05 11.47 7.39
CA SER A 80 -4.31 12.02 8.72
C SER A 80 -3.03 12.06 9.58
N GLU A 81 -2.97 13.01 10.50
CA GLU A 81 -1.82 13.11 11.41
C GLU A 81 -1.60 11.81 12.19
N ASN A 82 -2.69 11.15 12.61
CA ASN A 82 -2.62 9.86 13.27
C ASN A 82 -2.05 8.77 12.35
N GLU A 83 -2.44 8.73 11.07
CA GLU A 83 -1.84 7.79 10.11
C GLU A 83 -0.33 8.04 9.95
N LEU A 84 0.11 9.30 9.83
CA LEU A 84 1.54 9.62 9.79
C LEU A 84 2.28 9.14 11.05
N ARG A 85 1.69 9.34 12.24
CA ARG A 85 2.25 8.88 13.51
C ARG A 85 2.38 7.36 13.56
N LEU A 86 1.35 6.64 13.15
CA LEU A 86 1.37 5.18 13.13
C LEU A 86 2.40 4.64 12.13
N ILE A 87 2.56 5.28 10.96
CA ILE A 87 3.62 4.89 10.01
C ILE A 87 5.02 5.21 10.56
N MET A 88 5.20 6.34 11.25
CA MET A 88 6.46 6.65 11.93
C MET A 88 6.77 5.62 13.02
N GLN A 89 5.78 5.27 13.84
CA GLN A 89 5.89 4.21 14.86
C GLN A 89 6.27 2.87 14.21
N LEU A 90 5.58 2.49 13.13
CA LEU A 90 5.90 1.29 12.37
C LEU A 90 7.34 1.32 11.82
N SER A 91 7.79 2.47 11.30
CA SER A 91 9.16 2.61 10.80
C SER A 91 10.20 2.51 11.92
N GLY A 92 9.90 3.02 13.11
CA GLY A 92 10.75 2.87 14.30
C GLY A 92 10.84 1.41 14.76
N VAL A 93 9.69 0.72 14.80
CA VAL A 93 9.61 -0.72 15.07
C VAL A 93 10.45 -1.50 14.07
N LEU A 94 10.29 -1.22 12.78
CA LEU A 94 10.99 -1.91 11.70
C LEU A 94 12.44 -1.41 11.51
N GLN A 95 12.89 -0.45 12.32
CA GLN A 95 14.21 0.19 12.24
C GLN A 95 14.56 0.67 10.82
N CYS A 96 13.58 1.21 10.12
CA CYS A 96 13.69 1.63 8.74
C CYS A 96 13.32 3.10 8.58
N ARG A 97 13.50 3.64 7.37
CA ARG A 97 13.11 5.03 7.07
C ARG A 97 11.69 5.09 6.53
N PHE A 98 10.96 6.14 6.92
CA PHE A 98 9.67 6.49 6.30
C PHE A 98 9.85 7.75 5.45
N PHE A 99 9.37 7.69 4.20
CA PHE A 99 9.31 8.84 3.31
C PHE A 99 7.91 9.02 2.72
N THR A 100 7.51 10.26 2.48
CA THR A 100 6.35 10.58 1.66
C THR A 100 6.81 11.28 0.39
N PHE A 101 6.45 10.72 -0.75
CA PHE A 101 6.83 11.23 -2.07
C PHE A 101 5.65 11.89 -2.75
N LEU A 102 5.90 13.02 -3.41
CA LEU A 102 4.90 13.74 -4.19
C LEU A 102 5.49 14.08 -5.56
N TRP A 103 4.72 13.89 -6.61
CA TRP A 103 5.10 14.21 -7.98
C TRP A 103 3.89 14.73 -8.77
N PRO A 104 4.09 15.42 -9.90
CA PRO A 104 2.96 15.85 -10.73
C PRO A 104 2.12 14.67 -11.21
N GLU A 105 0.80 14.82 -11.26
CA GLU A 105 -0.16 13.77 -11.67
C GLU A 105 0.21 13.06 -13.00
N ASN A 106 0.79 13.80 -13.95
CA ASN A 106 1.18 13.27 -15.26
C ASN A 106 2.63 12.79 -15.33
N TYR A 107 3.44 12.96 -14.27
CA TYR A 107 4.86 12.66 -14.30
C TYR A 107 5.15 11.15 -14.53
N PRO A 108 6.11 10.78 -15.39
CA PRO A 108 7.07 11.63 -16.11
C PRO A 108 6.62 12.15 -17.49
N ILE A 109 5.37 11.92 -17.90
CA ILE A 109 4.87 12.27 -19.24
C ILE A 109 4.83 13.80 -19.38
N GLY A 110 5.58 14.32 -20.36
CA GLY A 110 5.63 15.75 -20.66
C GLY A 110 6.58 16.56 -19.77
N TYR A 111 7.43 15.90 -18.97
CA TYR A 111 8.42 16.53 -18.10
C TYR A 111 9.84 16.12 -18.51
N ASP A 112 10.84 16.97 -18.23
CA ASP A 112 12.24 16.57 -18.36
C ASP A 112 12.61 15.66 -17.17
N PRO A 113 13.11 14.43 -17.39
CA PRO A 113 13.55 13.54 -16.31
C PRO A 113 14.66 14.12 -15.42
N ALA A 114 15.38 15.14 -15.89
CA ALA A 114 16.41 15.84 -15.12
C ALA A 114 15.84 16.86 -14.12
N ASP A 115 14.59 17.29 -14.30
CA ASP A 115 13.94 18.28 -13.42
C ASP A 115 13.76 17.73 -12.00
N GLU A 116 14.10 18.56 -11.00
CA GLU A 116 13.93 18.25 -9.59
C GLU A 116 12.50 18.57 -9.12
N ILE A 117 11.53 17.81 -9.61
CA ILE A 117 10.09 18.03 -9.34
C ILE A 117 9.46 16.94 -8.46
N ILE A 118 10.21 15.92 -8.06
CA ILE A 118 9.73 14.92 -7.11
C ILE A 118 10.06 15.40 -5.70
N HIS A 119 9.04 15.68 -4.90
CA HIS A 119 9.22 16.07 -3.50
C HIS A 119 9.35 14.83 -2.63
N SER A 120 10.30 14.83 -1.71
CA SER A 120 10.52 13.79 -0.70
C SER A 120 10.48 14.42 0.68
N PHE A 121 9.53 13.99 1.50
CA PHE A 121 9.37 14.44 2.88
C PHE A 121 9.72 13.33 3.87
N SER A 122 10.27 13.74 5.01
CA SER A 122 10.28 12.93 6.24
C SER A 122 9.66 13.74 7.37
N PHE A 123 9.10 13.06 8.35
CA PHE A 123 8.40 13.67 9.47
C PHE A 123 9.11 13.41 10.79
N ALA A 124 8.82 14.25 11.76
CA ALA A 124 9.16 14.04 13.16
C ALA A 124 7.89 14.19 14.01
N ASP A 125 7.79 13.34 15.01
CA ASP A 125 6.79 13.46 16.07
C ASP A 125 7.35 14.36 17.19
N THR A 126 6.68 15.48 17.48
CA THR A 126 7.04 16.40 18.54
C THR A 126 5.91 16.56 19.54
N GLU A 127 6.20 17.20 20.69
CA GLU A 127 5.18 17.49 21.72
C GLU A 127 3.99 18.29 21.18
N THR A 128 4.19 19.08 20.12
CA THR A 128 3.17 19.98 19.54
C THR A 128 2.43 19.39 18.36
N GLY A 129 2.84 18.21 17.85
CA GLY A 129 2.28 17.68 16.61
C GLY A 129 3.28 16.93 15.74
N VAL A 130 2.81 16.42 14.61
CA VAL A 130 3.71 16.01 13.52
C VAL A 130 4.30 17.26 12.87
N THR A 131 5.58 17.21 12.52
CA THR A 131 6.27 18.29 11.80
C THR A 131 7.05 17.73 10.60
N ILE A 132 7.29 18.57 9.58
CA ILE A 132 8.19 18.22 8.48
C ILE A 132 9.62 18.31 9.00
N ALA A 133 10.30 17.17 9.09
CA ALA A 133 11.69 17.09 9.53
C ALA A 133 12.66 17.38 8.39
N THR A 134 12.38 16.84 7.20
CA THR A 134 13.17 17.15 5.99
C THR A 134 12.27 17.23 4.78
N HIS A 135 12.63 18.12 3.85
CA HIS A 135 12.06 18.23 2.51
C HIS A 135 13.20 18.32 1.50
N LYS A 136 13.13 17.50 0.45
CA LYS A 136 14.08 17.51 -0.67
C LYS A 136 13.31 17.45 -1.98
N LYS A 137 13.81 18.15 -2.99
CA LYS A 137 13.43 17.95 -4.38
C LYS A 137 14.40 16.96 -5.03
N LEU A 138 13.87 16.06 -5.85
CA LEU A 138 14.58 14.98 -6.51
C LEU A 138 14.18 14.94 -7.98
N ASN A 139 15.08 14.48 -8.84
CA ASN A 139 14.75 14.10 -10.20
C ASN A 139 14.55 12.57 -10.33
N LEU A 140 14.20 12.11 -11.53
CA LEU A 140 13.88 10.70 -11.77
C LEU A 140 15.04 9.76 -11.46
N SER A 141 16.26 10.18 -11.81
CA SER A 141 17.48 9.41 -11.57
C SER A 141 17.77 9.28 -10.08
N ALA A 142 17.63 10.37 -9.32
CA ALA A 142 17.82 10.36 -7.87
C ALA A 142 16.80 9.48 -7.14
N MET A 143 15.53 9.47 -7.58
CA MET A 143 14.52 8.54 -7.04
C MET A 143 14.90 7.08 -7.31
N GLN A 144 15.26 6.74 -8.55
CA GLN A 144 15.66 5.37 -8.92
C GLN A 144 16.86 4.87 -8.11
N GLU A 145 17.90 5.69 -7.99
CA GLU A 145 19.08 5.34 -7.19
C GLU A 145 18.74 5.24 -5.70
N GLY A 146 17.81 6.08 -5.20
CA GLY A 146 17.27 5.98 -3.85
C GLY A 146 16.61 4.62 -3.58
N ILE A 147 15.69 4.19 -4.46
CA ILE A 147 15.01 2.89 -4.39
C ILE A 147 16.04 1.75 -4.44
N LYS A 148 16.95 1.79 -5.41
CA LYS A 148 18.02 0.79 -5.57
C LYS A 148 18.89 0.68 -4.33
N ARG A 149 19.31 1.81 -3.75
CA ARG A 149 20.15 1.83 -2.54
C ARG A 149 19.42 1.23 -1.34
N LEU A 150 18.15 1.54 -1.15
CA LEU A 150 17.34 0.96 -0.07
C LEU A 150 17.15 -0.55 -0.27
N ARG A 151 16.91 -0.98 -1.52
CA ARG A 151 16.78 -2.40 -1.91
C ARG A 151 18.12 -3.15 -1.90
N ARG A 152 19.24 -2.43 -1.96
CA ARG A 152 20.62 -2.93 -2.12
C ARG A 152 20.89 -3.68 -3.43
N ARG A 153 19.97 -3.60 -4.40
CA ARG A 153 20.08 -4.22 -5.72
C ARG A 153 19.09 -3.62 -6.71
N SER A 154 19.37 -3.82 -7.98
CA SER A 154 18.39 -3.68 -9.07
C SER A 154 17.75 -5.04 -9.37
N PHE A 155 16.64 -5.06 -10.11
CA PHE A 155 16.14 -6.30 -10.71
C PHE A 155 16.74 -6.51 -12.09
N ASP A 156 17.18 -7.73 -12.39
CA ASP A 156 17.67 -8.04 -13.73
C ASP A 156 16.54 -8.00 -14.77
N ARG A 157 15.36 -8.47 -14.38
CA ARG A 157 14.16 -8.57 -15.22
C ARG A 157 12.90 -8.27 -14.39
N PRO A 158 12.58 -7.00 -14.10
CA PRO A 158 11.36 -6.66 -13.41
C PRO A 158 10.13 -7.06 -14.26
N LYS A 159 9.01 -7.34 -13.58
CA LYS A 159 7.75 -7.63 -14.26
C LYS A 159 7.16 -6.32 -14.78
N ASN A 160 6.98 -6.22 -16.09
CA ASN A 160 6.27 -5.12 -16.72
C ASN A 160 4.82 -5.04 -16.23
N MET A 161 4.36 -3.83 -15.97
CA MET A 161 2.99 -3.56 -15.51
C MET A 161 2.12 -3.06 -16.65
N LYS A 162 0.87 -3.55 -16.68
CA LYS A 162 -0.16 -3.08 -17.61
C LYS A 162 -0.97 -1.92 -17.05
N ALA A 163 -1.09 -1.86 -15.72
CA ALA A 163 -1.75 -0.79 -14.99
C ALA A 163 -1.03 -0.62 -13.65
N ALA A 164 -1.00 0.60 -13.12
CA ALA A 164 -0.39 0.96 -11.84
C ALA A 164 -1.13 2.15 -11.21
N THR A 165 -0.76 2.54 -10.00
CA THR A 165 -1.44 3.65 -9.29
C THR A 165 -0.93 5.03 -9.67
N SER A 166 0.12 5.12 -10.49
CA SER A 166 0.61 6.38 -11.07
C SER A 166 1.33 6.18 -12.41
N ASN A 167 1.50 7.26 -13.16
CA ASN A 167 2.33 7.25 -14.37
C ASN A 167 3.81 6.99 -14.05
N LEU A 168 4.29 7.49 -12.90
CA LEU A 168 5.64 7.24 -12.42
C LEU A 168 5.88 5.76 -12.11
N GLU A 169 4.92 5.07 -11.51
CA GLU A 169 5.01 3.62 -11.30
C GLU A 169 5.03 2.85 -12.60
N CYS A 170 4.15 3.23 -13.54
CA CYS A 170 4.17 2.66 -14.89
C CYS A 170 5.54 2.81 -15.54
N TYR A 171 6.16 3.99 -15.46
CA TYR A 171 7.50 4.23 -15.98
C TYR A 171 8.55 3.37 -15.26
N LEU A 172 8.59 3.43 -13.92
CA LEU A 172 9.57 2.68 -13.12
C LEU A 172 9.49 1.16 -13.38
N ALA A 173 8.29 0.63 -13.56
CA ALA A 173 8.08 -0.80 -13.79
C ALA A 173 8.36 -1.27 -15.22
N ASN A 174 8.17 -0.41 -16.22
CA ASN A 174 8.29 -0.78 -17.64
C ASN A 174 9.61 -0.34 -18.28
N GLU A 175 10.20 0.77 -17.82
CA GLU A 175 11.34 1.42 -18.46
C GLU A 175 12.62 1.35 -17.62
N THR A 176 12.55 0.81 -16.39
CA THR A 176 13.71 0.75 -15.47
C THR A 176 13.86 -0.61 -14.82
N GLN A 177 15.02 -0.85 -14.21
CA GLN A 177 15.29 -2.03 -13.38
C GLN A 177 14.86 -1.86 -11.92
N ASN A 178 14.27 -0.72 -11.58
CA ASN A 178 13.92 -0.33 -10.22
C ASN A 178 12.44 0.08 -10.14
N PRO A 179 11.50 -0.88 -10.30
CA PRO A 179 10.09 -0.64 -10.09
C PRO A 179 9.83 -0.05 -8.70
N TRP A 180 8.72 0.67 -8.57
CA TRP A 180 8.21 1.06 -7.27
C TRP A 180 8.08 -0.17 -6.35
N PRO A 181 8.44 -0.07 -5.06
CA PRO A 181 8.35 -1.19 -4.14
C PRO A 181 6.90 -1.66 -3.89
N GLY A 182 6.72 -2.90 -3.42
CA GLY A 182 5.38 -3.44 -3.14
C GLY A 182 4.66 -2.67 -2.03
N ASP A 183 3.35 -2.77 -1.96
CA ASP A 183 2.47 -2.07 -1.02
C ASP A 183 1.92 -2.99 0.08
N ILE A 184 1.38 -2.37 1.14
CA ILE A 184 0.58 -3.05 2.16
C ILE A 184 -0.79 -2.38 2.13
N ASP A 185 -1.79 -3.10 1.60
CA ASP A 185 -3.11 -2.51 1.36
C ASP A 185 -3.76 -2.00 2.64
N ALA A 186 -3.67 -2.76 3.74
CA ALA A 186 -4.09 -2.29 5.05
C ALA A 186 -3.32 -2.93 6.21
N MET A 187 -3.07 -2.15 7.25
CA MET A 187 -2.61 -2.61 8.55
C MET A 187 -3.58 -2.13 9.63
N ILE A 188 -3.98 -3.03 10.52
CA ILE A 188 -4.88 -2.71 11.63
C ILE A 188 -4.07 -2.52 12.89
N TYR A 189 -4.16 -1.33 13.46
CA TYR A 189 -3.55 -0.96 14.73
C TYR A 189 -4.59 -0.91 15.84
N SER A 190 -4.29 -1.55 16.96
CA SER A 190 -5.10 -1.56 18.17
C SER A 190 -4.55 -0.56 19.17
N HIS A 191 -5.34 0.46 19.50
CA HIS A 191 -4.99 1.47 20.50
C HIS A 191 -4.95 0.88 21.91
N ALA A 192 -5.77 -0.15 22.17
CA ALA A 192 -5.83 -0.81 23.47
C ALA A 192 -4.53 -1.57 23.79
N THR A 193 -3.95 -2.25 22.79
CA THR A 193 -2.72 -3.03 23.00
C THR A 193 -1.45 -2.29 22.57
N GLY A 194 -1.59 -1.21 21.79
CA GLY A 194 -0.48 -0.49 21.16
C GLY A 194 0.24 -1.33 20.09
N ARG A 195 -0.49 -2.19 19.36
CA ARG A 195 0.10 -3.17 18.43
C ARG A 195 -0.57 -3.14 17.07
N PHE A 196 0.20 -3.51 16.05
CA PHE A 196 -0.36 -3.85 14.74
C PHE A 196 -0.86 -5.29 14.80
N GLU A 197 -2.16 -5.50 14.81
CA GLU A 197 -2.77 -6.81 15.03
C GLU A 197 -2.93 -7.60 13.74
N ALA A 198 -3.06 -6.92 12.59
CA ALA A 198 -3.22 -7.57 11.30
C ALA A 198 -2.62 -6.78 10.14
N ILE A 199 -2.20 -7.54 9.12
CA ILE A 199 -1.88 -7.10 7.78
C ILE A 199 -2.94 -7.70 6.85
N ILE A 200 -3.50 -6.88 5.97
CA ILE A 200 -4.52 -7.27 5.01
C ILE A 200 -4.01 -6.98 3.61
N GLU A 201 -4.20 -7.96 2.75
CA GLU A 201 -3.83 -7.97 1.34
C GLU A 201 -5.08 -8.26 0.50
N PHE A 202 -5.46 -7.36 -0.39
CA PHE A 202 -6.64 -7.49 -1.25
C PHE A 202 -6.26 -7.95 -2.64
N LYS A 203 -6.99 -8.95 -3.15
CA LYS A 203 -6.87 -9.41 -4.55
C LYS A 203 -8.17 -9.21 -5.31
N THR A 204 -8.06 -8.46 -6.39
CA THR A 204 -9.16 -8.29 -7.33
C THR A 204 -9.35 -9.53 -8.21
N HIS A 205 -10.54 -10.12 -8.16
CA HIS A 205 -11.01 -11.15 -9.07
C HIS A 205 -11.86 -10.51 -10.18
N ASN A 206 -11.26 -10.35 -11.36
CA ASN A 206 -11.91 -9.69 -12.49
C ASN A 206 -12.67 -10.65 -13.43
N ALA A 207 -12.42 -11.96 -13.33
CA ALA A 207 -13.17 -12.93 -14.11
C ALA A 207 -14.55 -13.13 -13.48
N ASP A 208 -15.60 -13.22 -14.28
CA ASP A 208 -16.93 -13.52 -13.76
C ASP A 208 -17.05 -15.02 -13.45
N LYS A 209 -16.40 -15.45 -12.37
CA LYS A 209 -16.42 -16.81 -11.83
C LYS A 209 -16.63 -16.77 -10.32
N PRO A 210 -17.19 -17.84 -9.71
CA PRO A 210 -17.46 -17.84 -8.28
C PRO A 210 -16.18 -17.58 -7.49
N ILE A 211 -16.24 -16.60 -6.58
CA ILE A 211 -15.08 -16.15 -5.81
C ILE A 211 -14.53 -17.24 -4.89
N GLU A 212 -15.38 -18.18 -4.50
CA GLU A 212 -15.06 -19.34 -3.68
C GLU A 212 -13.98 -20.23 -4.33
N ASN A 213 -13.94 -20.25 -5.66
CA ASN A 213 -13.00 -21.04 -6.46
C ASN A 213 -11.62 -20.39 -6.60
N GLU A 214 -11.48 -19.11 -6.24
CA GLU A 214 -10.17 -18.49 -6.17
C GLU A 214 -9.41 -19.08 -4.99
N ALA A 215 -8.20 -19.57 -5.22
CA ALA A 215 -7.37 -20.16 -4.18
C ALA A 215 -6.04 -19.42 -4.10
N PHE A 216 -5.56 -19.32 -2.86
CA PHE A 216 -4.21 -18.91 -2.59
C PHE A 216 -3.21 -19.82 -3.32
N GLY A 217 -2.30 -19.23 -4.09
CA GLY A 217 -1.33 -19.97 -4.88
C GLY A 217 -1.84 -20.49 -6.22
N ASN A 218 -3.03 -20.07 -6.68
CA ASN A 218 -3.48 -20.29 -8.07
C ASN A 218 -2.45 -19.78 -9.10
N TYR A 219 -1.66 -18.77 -8.72
CA TYR A 219 -0.59 -18.21 -9.55
C TYR A 219 0.74 -18.26 -8.79
N PRO A 220 1.85 -18.70 -9.41
CA PRO A 220 3.17 -18.70 -8.79
C PRO A 220 3.62 -17.32 -8.29
N GLU A 221 3.13 -16.24 -8.90
CA GLU A 221 3.40 -14.86 -8.51
C GLU A 221 2.77 -14.47 -7.17
N ASP A 222 1.64 -15.09 -6.81
CA ASP A 222 1.00 -14.85 -5.52
C ASP A 222 1.98 -15.21 -4.39
N TRP A 223 2.61 -16.40 -4.48
CA TRP A 223 3.59 -16.87 -3.50
C TRP A 223 4.72 -15.86 -3.24
N ARG A 224 5.25 -15.24 -4.29
CA ARG A 224 6.32 -14.24 -4.15
C ARG A 224 5.86 -12.98 -3.42
N ARG A 225 4.62 -12.53 -3.64
CA ARG A 225 4.06 -11.38 -2.90
C ARG A 225 3.91 -11.72 -1.43
N PHE A 226 3.42 -12.93 -1.13
CA PHE A 226 3.25 -13.38 0.24
C PHE A 226 4.54 -13.68 0.97
N ASP A 227 5.57 -14.19 0.29
CA ASP A 227 6.89 -14.37 0.89
C ASP A 227 7.40 -13.05 1.48
N VAL A 228 7.22 -11.94 0.76
CA VAL A 228 7.61 -10.61 1.23
C VAL A 228 6.74 -10.13 2.41
N LEU A 229 5.45 -10.49 2.45
CA LEU A 229 4.57 -10.18 3.60
C LEU A 229 4.86 -11.07 4.81
N PHE A 230 5.24 -12.33 4.61
CA PHE A 230 5.69 -13.22 5.68
C PHE A 230 7.02 -12.76 6.26
N ASP A 231 7.92 -12.30 5.40
CA ASP A 231 9.17 -11.64 5.78
C ASP A 231 8.89 -10.42 6.68
N LEU A 232 7.89 -9.61 6.34
CA LEU A 232 7.43 -8.52 7.21
C LEU A 232 6.87 -9.03 8.55
N VAL A 233 6.01 -10.06 8.55
CA VAL A 233 5.48 -10.65 9.79
C VAL A 233 6.60 -11.21 10.68
N ASP A 234 7.59 -11.88 10.09
CA ASP A 234 8.76 -12.41 10.81
C ASP A 234 9.62 -11.26 11.39
N ASN A 235 9.70 -10.10 10.71
CA ASN A 235 10.34 -8.90 11.24
C ASN A 235 9.61 -8.34 12.48
N PHE A 236 8.28 -8.43 12.54
CA PHE A 236 7.52 -8.07 13.74
C PHE A 236 7.85 -9.00 14.91
N ASP A 237 7.87 -10.30 14.67
CA ASP A 237 8.18 -11.30 15.69
C ASP A 237 9.58 -11.11 16.28
N ALA A 238 10.57 -10.95 15.39
CA ALA A 238 11.96 -10.77 15.78
C ALA A 238 12.20 -9.50 16.61
N ARG A 239 11.42 -8.43 16.39
CA ARG A 239 11.65 -7.12 17.02
C ARG A 239 10.72 -6.83 18.19
N LEU A 240 9.49 -7.35 18.18
CA LEU A 240 8.45 -7.05 19.16
C LEU A 240 7.89 -8.28 19.90
N GLY A 241 8.29 -9.49 19.50
CA GLY A 241 7.83 -10.74 20.12
C GLY A 241 6.37 -11.07 19.85
N TYR A 242 5.79 -10.55 18.77
CA TYR A 242 4.46 -10.93 18.31
C TYR A 242 4.36 -10.93 16.78
N ARG A 243 3.39 -11.68 16.25
CA ARG A 243 3.11 -11.79 14.82
C ARG A 243 1.74 -11.19 14.50
N PRO A 244 1.64 -10.12 13.69
CA PRO A 244 0.35 -9.70 13.16
C PRO A 244 -0.25 -10.84 12.32
N LYS A 245 -1.58 -10.98 12.36
CA LYS A 245 -2.29 -11.94 11.50
C LYS A 245 -2.21 -11.46 10.04
N LEU A 246 -2.03 -12.38 9.10
CA LEU A 246 -2.06 -12.05 7.67
C LEU A 246 -3.38 -12.54 7.07
N LEU A 247 -4.18 -11.60 6.57
CA LEU A 247 -5.46 -11.88 5.93
C LEU A 247 -5.36 -11.56 4.45
N PHE A 248 -5.81 -12.51 3.63
CA PHE A 248 -5.91 -12.34 2.19
C PHE A 248 -7.37 -12.29 1.78
N ILE A 249 -7.78 -11.19 1.17
CA ILE A 249 -9.18 -10.93 0.85
C ILE A 249 -9.34 -10.85 -0.66
N VAL A 250 -9.98 -11.87 -1.23
CA VAL A 250 -10.35 -11.89 -2.65
C VAL A 250 -11.72 -11.23 -2.80
N TRP A 251 -11.80 -10.27 -3.73
CA TRP A 251 -13.03 -9.50 -3.99
C TRP A 251 -13.25 -9.30 -5.49
N GLY A 252 -14.51 -9.21 -5.92
CA GLY A 252 -14.88 -9.03 -7.33
C GLY A 252 -15.29 -7.61 -7.69
N THR A 253 -15.03 -7.18 -8.93
CA THR A 253 -15.39 -5.85 -9.45
C THR A 253 -16.78 -5.77 -10.07
N ASN A 254 -17.38 -6.90 -10.44
CA ASN A 254 -18.73 -6.94 -10.98
C ASN A 254 -19.79 -6.97 -9.86
N GLY A 255 -20.35 -5.80 -9.53
CA GLY A 255 -21.33 -5.67 -8.44
C GLY A 255 -22.69 -6.30 -8.68
N THR A 256 -23.03 -6.67 -9.91
CA THR A 256 -24.31 -7.27 -10.28
C THR A 256 -24.23 -8.78 -10.50
N SER A 257 -23.03 -9.36 -10.55
CA SER A 257 -22.86 -10.80 -10.70
C SER A 257 -23.08 -11.53 -9.38
N ALA A 258 -23.86 -12.60 -9.43
CA ALA A 258 -24.03 -13.53 -8.30
C ALA A 258 -22.70 -14.20 -7.91
N ASN A 259 -21.76 -14.35 -8.84
CA ASN A 259 -20.44 -14.91 -8.58
C ASN A 259 -19.57 -14.03 -7.67
N HIS A 260 -19.89 -12.74 -7.57
CA HIS A 260 -19.20 -11.74 -6.74
C HIS A 260 -20.11 -11.19 -5.62
N ALA A 261 -21.13 -11.96 -5.24
CA ALA A 261 -22.00 -11.61 -4.12
C ALA A 261 -21.25 -11.64 -2.77
N ASN A 262 -20.19 -12.44 -2.67
CA ASN A 262 -19.33 -12.56 -1.50
C ASN A 262 -17.93 -12.03 -1.77
N ILE A 263 -17.20 -11.79 -0.69
CA ILE A 263 -15.74 -11.78 -0.64
C ILE A 263 -15.25 -13.05 0.03
N LYS A 264 -14.06 -13.52 -0.36
CA LYS A 264 -13.38 -14.64 0.28
C LYS A 264 -12.25 -14.11 1.16
N ILE A 265 -12.22 -14.54 2.41
CA ILE A 265 -11.24 -14.11 3.41
C ILE A 265 -10.46 -15.35 3.85
N ASP A 266 -9.19 -15.40 3.50
CA ASP A 266 -8.27 -16.46 3.92
C ASP A 266 -7.35 -15.91 5.04
N LEU A 267 -7.34 -16.59 6.18
CA LEU A 267 -6.31 -16.39 7.21
C LEU A 267 -5.10 -17.25 6.84
N ILE A 268 -3.95 -16.61 6.68
CA ILE A 268 -2.76 -17.25 6.14
C ILE A 268 -1.61 -17.21 7.14
N GLU A 269 -0.91 -18.32 7.27
CA GLU A 269 0.36 -18.43 7.97
C GLU A 269 1.37 -19.11 7.06
N ARG A 270 2.61 -18.61 6.98
CA ARG A 270 3.77 -19.19 6.27
C ARG A 270 3.45 -20.38 5.36
N GLY A 271 3.00 -20.11 4.13
CA GLY A 271 2.81 -21.17 3.16
C GLY A 271 1.44 -21.86 3.14
N ARG A 272 0.53 -21.55 4.07
CA ARG A 272 -0.72 -22.29 4.27
C ARG A 272 -1.90 -21.40 4.62
N VAL A 273 -3.06 -21.73 4.06
CA VAL A 273 -4.35 -21.18 4.50
C VAL A 273 -4.80 -21.95 5.73
N ILE A 274 -4.96 -21.24 6.85
CA ILE A 274 -5.40 -21.79 8.13
C ILE A 274 -6.92 -21.89 8.20
N ASN A 275 -7.59 -20.85 7.69
CA ASN A 275 -9.03 -20.75 7.68
C ASN A 275 -9.48 -19.99 6.44
N THR A 276 -10.62 -20.40 5.89
CA THR A 276 -11.29 -19.74 4.76
C THR A 276 -12.70 -19.39 5.19
N LEU A 277 -13.06 -18.14 5.00
CA LEU A 277 -14.38 -17.60 5.35
C LEU A 277 -14.96 -16.86 4.15
N LEU A 278 -16.29 -16.84 4.06
CA LEU A 278 -17.02 -16.03 3.11
C LEU A 278 -17.80 -14.96 3.85
N PHE A 279 -17.81 -13.75 3.30
CA PHE A 279 -18.57 -12.63 3.84
C PHE A 279 -19.33 -11.93 2.71
N PRO A 280 -20.59 -11.53 2.89
CA PRO A 280 -21.33 -10.79 1.86
C PRO A 280 -20.59 -9.52 1.45
N ARG A 281 -20.35 -9.32 0.15
CA ARG A 281 -19.57 -8.19 -0.35
C ARG A 281 -20.23 -6.86 0.08
N PRO A 282 -19.52 -5.97 0.78
CA PRO A 282 -20.05 -4.65 1.08
C PRO A 282 -20.26 -3.80 -0.19
N PRO A 283 -21.09 -2.74 -0.14
CA PRO A 283 -21.13 -1.73 -1.19
C PRO A 283 -19.73 -1.16 -1.48
N TYR A 284 -19.39 -0.95 -2.75
CA TYR A 284 -18.07 -0.44 -3.13
C TYR A 284 -17.82 0.95 -2.54
N ASN A 285 -16.58 1.21 -2.12
CA ASN A 285 -16.13 2.52 -1.63
C ASN A 285 -16.89 3.05 -0.40
N VAL A 286 -17.49 2.16 0.39
CA VAL A 286 -18.26 2.51 1.60
C VAL A 286 -17.77 1.69 2.78
N PHE A 287 -17.51 2.33 3.91
CA PHE A 287 -17.13 1.63 5.14
C PHE A 287 -18.21 0.64 5.58
N SER A 288 -17.78 -0.53 6.06
CA SER A 288 -18.66 -1.62 6.48
C SER A 288 -18.34 -2.05 7.91
N ASP A 289 -19.15 -1.58 8.87
CA ASP A 289 -19.08 -2.03 10.27
C ASP A 289 -19.15 -3.56 10.38
N GLY A 290 -20.03 -4.19 9.58
CA GLY A 290 -20.21 -5.63 9.59
C GLY A 290 -18.94 -6.39 9.18
N LEU A 291 -18.28 -5.95 8.11
CA LEU A 291 -17.02 -6.56 7.68
C LEU A 291 -15.91 -6.28 8.69
N PHE A 292 -15.76 -5.03 9.13
CA PHE A 292 -14.72 -4.65 10.07
C PHE A 292 -14.81 -5.46 11.37
N ASN A 293 -16.00 -5.55 11.97
CA ASN A 293 -16.22 -6.34 13.19
C ASN A 293 -15.98 -7.84 12.95
N PHE A 294 -16.35 -8.36 11.79
CA PHE A 294 -16.09 -9.75 11.43
C PHE A 294 -14.58 -10.05 11.35
N LEU A 295 -13.80 -9.15 10.74
CA LEU A 295 -12.34 -9.27 10.71
C LEU A 295 -11.75 -9.21 12.13
N MET A 296 -12.26 -8.34 13.00
CA MET A 296 -11.79 -8.25 14.40
C MET A 296 -12.05 -9.54 15.17
N GLN A 297 -13.18 -10.21 14.93
CA GLN A 297 -13.44 -11.52 15.52
C GLN A 297 -12.41 -12.56 15.07
N ILE A 298 -12.06 -12.59 13.78
CA ILE A 298 -11.04 -13.51 13.26
C ILE A 298 -9.67 -13.24 13.89
N ILE A 299 -9.30 -11.96 14.00
CA ILE A 299 -8.01 -11.53 14.53
C ILE A 299 -7.88 -11.88 16.02
N ASN A 300 -8.96 -11.69 16.79
CA ASN A 300 -8.97 -11.90 18.25
C ASN A 300 -9.22 -13.35 18.69
N ALA A 301 -9.71 -14.23 17.81
CA ALA A 301 -10.12 -15.59 18.17
C ALA A 301 -8.97 -16.61 18.28
N ALA A 302 -7.72 -16.24 17.97
CA ALA A 302 -6.61 -17.17 17.77
C ALA A 302 -5.37 -16.85 18.60
#